data_AF-A0A7V1GU05-F1
#
_entry.id   AF-A0A7V1GU05-F1
#
_cell.length_a   1.000
_cell.length_b   1.000
_cell.length_c   1.000
_cell.angle_alpha   90.00
_cell.angle_beta   90.00
_cell.angle_gamma   90.00
#
_symmetry.space_group_name_H-M   'P 1'
#
loop_
_entity.id
_entity.type
_entity.pdbx_description
1 polymer ?
#
loop_
_entity_poly.entity_id
_entity_poly.type
_entity_poly.pdbx_seq_one_letter_code
_entity_poly.pdbx_strand_id
1 'polypeptide(L)'
;MARKVAQHILNPWLLLGVVLSLLAPLVVWQEPPQAEEAPAVATPSVSDAELERYIAVYKAMQADHGLNIEEAIRPHGVSLEEFRLLERRIQENPRLVEKVRNALLEFARANSAVALAASPTPTPGKVKPEGRRRK
;
A
#
# COMPACT_ATOMS: atom_id res chain seq x y z
N MET A 1 -36.43 38.26 13.60
CA MET A 1 -35.65 38.86 12.49
C MET A 1 -34.22 38.39 12.60
N ALA A 2 -33.79 37.53 11.66
CA ALA A 2 -32.49 36.89 11.66
C ALA A 2 -31.41 37.83 11.10
N ARG A 3 -30.31 38.02 11.83
CA ARG A 3 -29.09 38.63 11.30
C ARG A 3 -28.04 37.54 11.08
N LYS A 4 -27.83 37.24 9.80
CA LYS A 4 -26.70 36.48 9.25
C LYS A 4 -25.39 37.06 9.78
N VAL A 5 -24.59 36.25 10.45
CA VAL A 5 -23.15 36.51 10.62
C VAL A 5 -22.44 35.85 9.46
N ALA A 6 -21.76 36.68 8.68
CA ALA A 6 -20.93 36.27 7.58
C ALA A 6 -19.50 36.02 8.08
N GLN A 7 -18.90 35.01 7.44
CA GLN A 7 -17.48 34.88 7.09
C GLN A 7 -16.48 34.35 8.13
N HIS A 8 -15.87 33.24 7.68
CA HIS A 8 -14.47 32.82 7.74
C HIS A 8 -13.77 32.99 9.09
N ILE A 9 -13.21 31.92 9.65
CA ILE A 9 -11.78 31.61 9.49
C ILE A 9 -11.47 30.27 10.21
N LEU A 10 -10.67 29.43 9.54
CA LEU A 10 -9.69 28.46 10.05
C LEU A 10 -10.07 27.46 11.16
N ASN A 11 -10.10 26.19 10.76
CA ASN A 11 -9.23 25.10 11.28
C ASN A 11 -8.99 25.03 12.81
N PRO A 12 -9.78 24.26 13.59
CA PRO A 12 -9.57 24.06 15.03
C PRO A 12 -8.71 22.83 15.34
N TRP A 13 -7.56 22.67 14.67
CA TRP A 13 -6.58 21.59 14.98
C TRP A 13 -5.31 22.06 15.70
N LEU A 14 -5.28 23.28 16.24
CA LEU A 14 -4.20 23.75 17.12
C LEU A 14 -4.76 24.74 18.15
N LEU A 15 -4.20 24.71 19.37
CA LEU A 15 -4.48 25.51 20.59
C LEU A 15 -5.44 24.82 21.58
N LEU A 16 -5.00 23.92 22.47
CA LEU A 16 -4.00 24.08 23.56
C LEU A 16 -4.49 25.02 24.67
N GLY A 17 -4.53 24.50 25.90
CA GLY A 17 -4.67 25.27 27.14
C GLY A 17 -6.08 25.21 27.73
N VAL A 18 -6.39 24.28 28.65
CA VAL A 18 -6.11 24.39 30.09
C VAL A 18 -6.91 25.52 30.74
N VAL A 19 -7.48 25.20 31.91
CA VAL A 19 -8.10 26.03 32.96
C VAL A 19 -9.55 25.55 33.14
N LEU A 20 -9.95 24.90 34.23
CA LEU A 20 -9.64 25.13 35.65
C LEU A 20 -10.07 23.85 36.42
N SER A 21 -9.14 23.14 37.10
CA SER A 21 -9.03 23.09 38.58
C SER A 21 -10.14 22.27 39.28
N LEU A 22 -9.95 21.49 40.33
CA LEU A 22 -8.96 21.43 41.42
C LEU A 22 -9.33 20.17 42.21
N LEU A 23 -8.39 19.24 42.48
CA LEU A 23 -8.31 18.38 43.68
C LEU A 23 -7.38 17.18 43.40
N ALA A 24 -6.11 17.32 43.81
CA ALA A 24 -5.28 16.18 44.17
C ALA A 24 -5.80 15.61 45.51
N PRO A 25 -5.72 14.29 45.75
CA PRO A 25 -4.46 13.82 46.30
C PRO A 25 -3.94 12.50 45.69
N LEU A 26 -2.61 12.37 45.74
CA LEU A 26 -1.86 11.12 45.78
C LEU A 26 -2.57 10.09 46.65
N VAL A 27 -2.98 8.94 46.08
CA VAL A 27 -3.07 7.63 46.74
C VAL A 27 -3.23 6.59 45.62
N VAL A 28 -2.41 5.54 45.71
CA VAL A 28 -2.54 4.25 45.02
C VAL A 28 -1.96 4.17 43.59
N TRP A 29 -0.63 4.00 43.57
CA TRP A 29 -0.03 2.87 42.86
C TRP A 29 -0.79 1.59 43.25
N GLN A 30 -1.81 1.22 42.47
CA GLN A 30 -2.24 -0.17 42.33
C GLN A 30 -2.30 -0.46 40.85
N GLU A 31 -1.50 -1.42 40.46
CA GLU A 31 -1.55 -2.09 39.16
C GLU A 31 -3.01 -2.39 38.80
N PRO A 32 -3.49 -2.03 37.60
CA PRO A 32 -4.74 -2.59 37.12
C PRO A 32 -4.55 -4.11 37.05
N PRO A 33 -5.34 -4.89 37.80
CA PRO A 33 -5.25 -6.33 37.76
C PRO A 33 -5.67 -6.80 36.37
N GLN A 34 -4.88 -7.73 35.85
CA GLN A 34 -5.30 -8.82 34.97
C GLN A 34 -6.11 -8.41 33.73
N ALA A 35 -5.43 -8.46 32.59
CA ALA A 35 -5.83 -9.35 31.50
C ALA A 35 -7.34 -9.60 31.37
N GLU A 36 -8.06 -8.63 30.82
CA GLU A 36 -9.17 -8.96 29.94
C GLU A 36 -8.56 -9.01 28.53
N GLU A 37 -7.87 -10.11 28.21
CA GLU A 37 -7.74 -10.54 26.82
C GLU A 37 -9.17 -10.75 26.33
N ALA A 38 -9.81 -9.67 25.86
CA ALA A 38 -10.96 -9.78 24.97
C ALA A 38 -10.61 -10.90 24.00
N PRO A 39 -11.40 -11.99 23.92
CA PRO A 39 -11.01 -13.18 23.17
C PRO A 39 -10.57 -12.67 21.83
N ALA A 40 -9.28 -12.82 21.52
CA ALA A 40 -8.68 -12.27 20.32
C ALA A 40 -9.55 -12.81 19.19
N VAL A 41 -10.47 -11.96 18.71
CA VAL A 41 -11.47 -12.37 17.74
C VAL A 41 -10.61 -12.83 16.60
N ALA A 42 -10.61 -14.13 16.34
CA ALA A 42 -9.69 -14.74 15.40
C ALA A 42 -10.01 -14.11 14.05
N THR A 43 -9.35 -13.00 13.74
CA THR A 43 -9.39 -12.37 12.43
C THR A 43 -9.06 -13.51 11.49
N PRO A 44 -9.89 -13.80 10.48
CA PRO A 44 -9.68 -14.95 9.61
C PRO A 44 -8.29 -14.81 8.98
N SER A 45 -7.32 -15.48 9.58
CA SER A 45 -5.91 -15.20 9.34
C SER A 45 -5.60 -15.66 7.93
N VAL A 46 -5.05 -14.76 7.12
CA VAL A 46 -4.54 -15.12 5.79
C VAL A 46 -3.31 -15.98 6.03
N SER A 47 -3.33 -17.21 5.51
CA SER A 47 -2.17 -18.10 5.58
C SER A 47 -1.04 -17.59 4.69
N ASP A 48 0.20 -17.97 5.01
CA ASP A 48 1.36 -17.56 4.21
C ASP A 48 1.25 -18.02 2.75
N ALA A 49 0.72 -19.23 2.51
CA ALA A 49 0.49 -19.75 1.17
C ALA A 49 -0.56 -18.94 0.38
N GLU A 50 -1.61 -18.45 1.03
CA GLU A 50 -2.59 -17.56 0.40
C GLU A 50 -1.94 -16.21 0.06
N LEU A 51 -1.14 -15.65 0.97
CA LEU A 51 -0.44 -14.39 0.76
C LEU A 51 0.57 -14.49 -0.39
N GLU A 52 1.35 -15.56 -0.44
CA GLU A 52 2.30 -15.84 -1.53
C GLU A 52 1.60 -15.95 -2.88
N ARG A 53 0.46 -16.65 -2.93
CA ARG A 53 -0.37 -16.75 -4.14
C ARG A 53 -0.85 -15.38 -4.59
N TYR A 54 -1.37 -14.57 -3.67
CA TYR A 54 -1.79 -13.21 -3.98
C TYR A 54 -0.65 -12.38 -4.58
N ILE A 55 0.53 -12.42 -3.95
CA ILE A 55 1.72 -11.72 -4.45
C ILE A 55 2.13 -12.25 -5.83
N ALA A 56 2.12 -13.57 -6.04
CA ALA A 56 2.50 -14.19 -7.32
C ALA A 56 1.61 -13.73 -8.47
N VAL A 57 0.29 -13.66 -8.26
CA VAL A 57 -0.68 -13.18 -9.25
C VAL A 57 -0.37 -11.74 -9.67
N TYR A 58 -0.18 -10.82 -8.72
CA TYR A 58 0.15 -9.44 -9.06
C TYR A 58 1.55 -9.28 -9.65
N LYS A 59 2.54 -10.09 -9.24
CA LYS A 59 3.86 -10.11 -9.89
C LYS A 59 3.77 -10.54 -11.35
N ALA A 60 2.95 -11.55 -11.67
CA ALA A 60 2.72 -11.98 -13.05
C ALA A 60 2.12 -10.85 -13.88
N MET A 61 1.09 -10.17 -13.37
CA MET A 61 0.47 -9.02 -14.05
C MET A 61 1.39 -7.78 -14.13
N GLN A 62 2.35 -7.63 -13.20
CA GLN A 62 3.38 -6.59 -13.30
C GLN A 62 4.45 -6.92 -14.34
N ALA A 63 4.74 -8.20 -14.55
CA ALA A 63 5.69 -8.64 -15.57
C ALA A 63 5.08 -8.60 -16.98
N ASP A 64 3.79 -8.93 -17.10
CA ASP A 64 3.02 -8.86 -18.32
C ASP A 64 1.78 -7.98 -18.12
N HIS A 65 1.87 -6.74 -18.59
CA HIS A 65 0.77 -5.77 -18.50
C HIS A 65 -0.45 -6.11 -19.37
N GLY A 66 -0.34 -7.09 -20.29
CA GLY A 66 -1.46 -7.61 -21.06
C GLY A 66 -2.25 -8.71 -20.34
N LEU A 67 -1.67 -9.30 -19.29
CA LEU A 67 -2.27 -10.40 -18.54
C LEU A 67 -3.39 -9.90 -17.64
N ASN A 68 -4.59 -10.45 -17.82
CA ASN A 68 -5.71 -10.12 -16.94
C ASN A 68 -5.71 -10.99 -15.67
N ILE A 69 -6.49 -10.57 -14.68
CA ILE A 69 -6.53 -11.24 -13.37
C ILE A 69 -7.07 -12.68 -13.46
N GLU A 70 -8.05 -12.96 -14.32
CA GLU A 70 -8.65 -14.28 -14.48
C GLU A 70 -7.65 -15.27 -15.11
N GLU A 71 -6.84 -14.79 -16.05
CA GLU A 71 -5.74 -15.54 -16.64
C GLU A 71 -4.60 -15.77 -15.65
N ALA A 72 -4.29 -14.78 -14.82
CA ALA A 72 -3.22 -14.84 -13.82
C ALA A 72 -3.53 -15.78 -12.65
N ILE A 73 -4.80 -15.94 -12.26
CA ILE A 73 -5.20 -16.84 -11.17
C ILE A 73 -5.36 -18.30 -11.62
N ARG A 74 -5.62 -18.54 -12.91
CA ARG A 74 -5.88 -19.88 -13.48
C ARG A 74 -4.80 -20.93 -13.12
N PRO A 75 -3.49 -20.64 -13.15
CA PRO A 75 -2.45 -21.60 -12.75
C PRO A 75 -2.53 -22.02 -11.28
N HIS A 76 -3.17 -21.23 -10.43
CA HIS A 76 -3.30 -21.49 -9.00
C HIS A 76 -4.58 -22.26 -8.64
N GLY A 77 -5.43 -22.58 -9.62
CA GLY A 77 -6.65 -23.36 -9.40
C GLY A 77 -7.69 -22.67 -8.50
N VAL A 78 -7.68 -21.33 -8.45
CA VAL A 78 -8.67 -20.55 -7.69
C VAL A 78 -9.59 -19.81 -8.64
N SER A 79 -10.86 -19.69 -8.23
CA SER A 79 -11.84 -18.86 -8.91
C SER A 79 -11.58 -17.37 -8.66
N LEU A 80 -12.15 -16.52 -9.51
CA LEU A 80 -12.08 -15.06 -9.33
C LEU A 80 -12.71 -14.64 -8.00
N GLU A 81 -13.83 -15.25 -7.61
CA GLU A 81 -14.53 -14.91 -6.37
C GLU A 81 -13.69 -15.24 -5.12
N GLU A 82 -13.06 -16.41 -5.07
CA GLU A 82 -12.15 -16.80 -3.99
C GLU A 82 -10.95 -15.85 -3.92
N PHE A 83 -10.40 -15.45 -5.07
CA PHE A 83 -9.31 -14.48 -5.11
C PHE A 83 -9.74 -13.11 -4.58
N ARG A 84 -10.95 -12.65 -4.92
CA ARG A 84 -11.51 -11.39 -4.39
C ARG A 84 -11.80 -11.47 -2.89
N LEU A 85 -12.20 -12.63 -2.37
CA LEU A 85 -12.36 -12.82 -0.93
C LEU A 85 -11.02 -12.73 -0.20
N LEU A 86 -9.98 -13.35 -0.76
CA LEU A 86 -8.62 -13.22 -0.26
C LEU A 86 -8.14 -11.76 -0.29
N GLU A 87 -8.38 -11.04 -1.39
CA GLU A 87 -8.06 -9.61 -1.51
C GLU A 87 -8.69 -8.80 -0.37
N ARG A 88 -9.98 -9.01 -0.08
CA ARG A 88 -10.66 -8.32 1.03
C ARG A 88 -10.01 -8.61 2.38
N ARG A 89 -9.72 -9.88 2.68
CA ARG A 89 -9.06 -10.30 3.93
C ARG A 89 -7.67 -9.68 4.09
N ILE A 90 -6.93 -9.53 2.99
CA ILE A 90 -5.63 -8.85 2.99
C ILE A 90 -5.80 -7.35 3.25
N GLN A 91 -6.76 -6.70 2.59
CA GLN A 91 -7.03 -5.26 2.73
C GLN A 91 -7.50 -4.86 4.13
N GLU A 92 -8.21 -5.74 4.83
CA GLU A 92 -8.64 -5.55 6.22
C GLU A 92 -7.47 -5.53 7.22
N ASN A 93 -6.28 -6.00 6.84
CA ASN A 93 -5.11 -6.05 7.70
C ASN A 93 -3.96 -5.16 7.16
N PRO A 94 -3.72 -3.96 7.74
CA PRO A 94 -2.68 -3.04 7.29
C PRO A 94 -1.28 -3.65 7.26
N ARG A 95 -0.96 -4.60 8.15
CA ARG A 95 0.34 -5.28 8.15
C ARG A 95 0.53 -6.17 6.93
N LEU A 96 -0.54 -6.84 6.47
CA LEU A 96 -0.50 -7.66 5.25
C LEU A 96 -0.39 -6.78 4.01
N VAL A 97 -1.11 -5.66 3.98
CA VAL A 97 -1.02 -4.68 2.89
C VAL A 97 0.42 -4.18 2.72
N GLU A 98 1.09 -3.79 3.81
CA GLU A 98 2.49 -3.35 3.74
C GLU A 98 3.43 -4.46 3.30
N LYS A 99 3.22 -5.71 3.74
CA LYS A 99 4.01 -6.86 3.26
C LYS A 99 3.87 -7.05 1.75
N VAL A 100 2.65 -7.06 1.23
CA VAL A 100 2.38 -7.16 -0.23
C VAL A 100 3.05 -6.00 -0.97
N ARG A 101 2.83 -4.76 -0.50
CA ARG A 101 3.38 -3.56 -1.11
C ARG A 101 4.91 -3.64 -1.22
N ASN A 102 5.58 -4.02 -0.14
CA ASN A 102 7.04 -4.19 -0.13
C ASN A 102 7.49 -5.26 -1.14
N ALA A 103 6.83 -6.42 -1.16
CA ALA A 103 7.16 -7.51 -2.07
C ALA A 103 6.99 -7.13 -3.56
N LEU A 104 5.96 -6.34 -3.89
CA LEU A 104 5.70 -5.86 -5.24
C LEU A 104 6.69 -4.75 -5.65
N LEU A 105 7.00 -3.82 -4.74
CA LEU A 105 8.01 -2.78 -5.00
C LEU A 105 9.40 -3.37 -5.21
N GLU A 106 9.78 -4.37 -4.41
CA GLU A 106 11.05 -5.07 -4.56
C GLU A 106 11.16 -5.75 -5.93
N PHE A 107 10.11 -6.46 -6.35
CA PHE A 107 10.05 -7.09 -7.66
C PHE A 107 10.16 -6.07 -8.80
N ALA A 108 9.42 -4.97 -8.74
CA ALA A 108 9.49 -3.91 -9.74
C ALA A 108 10.89 -3.27 -9.83
N ARG A 109 11.57 -3.07 -8.69
CA ARG A 109 12.96 -2.58 -8.66
C ARG A 109 13.93 -3.58 -9.31
N ALA A 110 13.80 -4.87 -8.99
CA ALA A 110 14.63 -5.90 -9.60
C ALA A 110 14.45 -5.95 -11.12
N ASN A 111 13.20 -5.93 -11.61
CA ASN A 111 12.91 -5.96 -13.04
C ASN A 111 13.39 -4.71 -13.79
N SER A 112 13.27 -3.53 -13.18
CA SER A 112 13.76 -2.29 -13.79
C SER A 112 15.29 -2.25 -13.87
N ALA A 113 16.00 -2.72 -12.85
CA ALA A 113 17.46 -2.84 -12.89
C ALA A 113 17.92 -3.78 -14.04
N VAL A 114 17.24 -4.91 -14.22
CA VAL A 114 17.51 -5.84 -15.33
C VAL A 114 17.24 -5.20 -16.68
N ALA A 115 16.13 -4.48 -16.84
CA ALA A 115 15.80 -3.80 -18.09
C ALA A 115 16.84 -2.72 -18.46
N LEU A 116 17.33 -1.96 -17.47
CA LEU A 116 18.39 -0.97 -17.68
C LEU A 116 19.71 -1.63 -18.10
N ALA A 117 20.06 -2.78 -17.52
CA ALA A 117 21.26 -3.53 -17.91
C ALA A 117 21.13 -4.17 -19.30
N ALA A 118 19.92 -4.56 -19.71
CA ALA A 118 19.63 -5.18 -21.00
C ALA A 118 19.47 -4.17 -22.15
N SER A 119 19.39 -2.87 -21.84
CA SER A 119 19.27 -1.81 -22.85
C SER A 119 20.58 -1.69 -23.63
N PRO A 120 20.63 -2.01 -24.94
CA PRO A 120 21.85 -1.85 -25.70
C PRO A 120 22.25 -0.38 -25.70
N THR A 121 23.50 -0.10 -25.33
CA THR A 121 24.08 1.25 -25.43
C THR A 121 23.82 1.77 -26.86
N PRO A 122 23.20 2.95 -27.05
CA PRO A 122 23.10 3.53 -28.38
C PRO A 122 24.53 3.68 -28.91
N THR A 123 24.89 2.86 -29.89
CA THR A 123 26.18 2.97 -30.56
C THR A 123 26.24 4.39 -31.14
N PRO A 124 27.18 5.26 -30.73
CA PRO A 124 27.33 6.57 -31.32
C PRO A 124 27.94 6.35 -32.71
N GLY A 125 27.09 6.19 -33.72
CA GLY A 125 27.50 5.69 -35.03
C GLY A 125 26.76 6.32 -36.20
N LYS A 126 27.39 7.35 -36.77
CA LYS A 126 27.27 7.84 -38.17
C LYS A 126 25.97 8.58 -38.54
N VAL A 127 25.85 9.83 -38.09
CA VAL A 127 25.25 10.87 -38.96
C VAL A 127 26.22 11.16 -40.11
N LYS A 128 25.91 10.62 -41.29
CA LYS A 128 26.53 11.03 -42.56
C LYS A 128 26.20 12.52 -42.78
N PRO A 129 27.16 13.41 -43.06
CA PRO A 129 26.86 14.81 -43.33
C PRO A 129 26.26 14.91 -44.74
N GLU A 130 24.94 14.83 -44.85
CA GLU A 130 24.23 15.03 -46.11
C GLU A 130 24.10 16.54 -46.40
N GLY A 131 25.08 17.05 -47.14
CA GLY A 131 24.85 18.02 -48.22
C GLY A 131 24.24 19.38 -47.85
N ARG A 132 25.10 20.35 -47.53
CA ARG A 132 24.84 21.77 -47.76
C ARG A 132 24.53 21.99 -49.25
N ARG A 133 23.25 22.06 -49.63
CA ARG A 133 22.84 22.52 -50.96
C ARG A 133 22.42 23.98 -50.88
N ARG A 134 23.33 24.85 -51.34
CA ARG A 134 23.04 26.26 -51.65
C ARG A 134 22.00 26.34 -52.76
N LYS A 135 20.98 27.17 -52.58
CA LYS A 135 20.41 28.02 -53.65
C LYS A 135 19.97 29.33 -53.03
#